data_AF-A0A094HV71-F1
#
_entry.id   AF-A0A094HV71-F1
#
_cell.length_a   1.000
_cell.length_b   1.000
_cell.length_c   1.000
_cell.angle_alpha   90.00
_cell.angle_beta   90.00
_cell.angle_gamma   90.00
#
_symmetry.space_group_name_H-M   'P 1'
#
loop_
_entity.id
_entity.type
_entity.pdbx_description
1 polymer ?
#
loop_
_entity_poly.entity_id
_entity_poly.type
_entity_poly.pdbx_seq_one_letter_code
_entity_poly.pdbx_strand_id
1 'polypeptide(L)'
;MNYSTSNITYSVEIDKVRTMLNVLPDHDASRPDLLDRLSALLGERFAATGSIQDIKAAVSASRKAVAITHGSPIKRASYLNNLSNNLSDLSSVLESLRSGPKETCCQRKRKVPTSPSSDTALPRIDSPGSSIQLQMPMSP
;
A
#
# COMPACT_ATOMS: atom_id res chain seq x y z
N MET A 1 4.12 21.71 -3.55
CA MET A 1 3.91 20.69 -2.50
C MET A 1 2.47 20.85 -2.01
N ASN A 2 1.50 20.20 -2.66
CA ASN A 2 0.06 20.46 -2.42
C ASN A 2 -0.70 19.20 -1.93
N TYR A 3 0.00 18.07 -1.79
CA TYR A 3 -0.60 16.77 -1.52
C TYR A 3 -1.27 16.69 -0.13
N SER A 4 -0.71 17.36 0.88
CA SER A 4 -1.21 17.31 2.26
C SER A 4 -2.53 18.10 2.42
N THR A 5 -2.62 19.28 1.82
CA THR A 5 -3.83 20.11 1.88
C THR A 5 -4.98 19.48 1.08
N SER A 6 -4.71 18.90 -0.10
CA SER A 6 -5.70 18.14 -0.86
C SER A 6 -6.22 16.92 -0.09
N ASN A 7 -5.35 16.15 0.57
CA ASN A 7 -5.77 14.99 1.36
C ASN A 7 -6.66 15.37 2.55
N ILE A 8 -6.29 16.42 3.30
CA ILE A 8 -7.12 16.97 4.39
C ILE A 8 -8.47 17.44 3.83
N THR A 9 -8.48 18.13 2.69
CA THR A 9 -9.71 18.64 2.06
C THR A 9 -10.64 17.49 1.64
N TYR A 10 -10.11 16.44 1.00
CA TYR A 10 -10.90 15.26 0.63
C TYR A 10 -11.48 14.55 1.86
N SER A 11 -10.70 14.40 2.93
CA SER A 11 -11.19 13.76 4.15
C SER A 11 -12.39 14.49 4.77
N VAL A 12 -12.33 15.82 4.86
CA VAL A 12 -13.43 16.65 5.37
C VAL A 12 -14.67 16.54 4.48
N GLU A 13 -14.51 16.62 3.15
CA GLU A 13 -15.63 16.52 2.22
C GLU A 13 -16.26 15.11 2.23
N ILE A 14 -15.46 14.05 2.33
CA ILE A 14 -15.94 12.68 2.46
C ILE A 14 -16.81 12.52 3.70
N ASP A 15 -16.36 13.02 4.86
CA ASP A 15 -17.10 12.91 6.11
C ASP A 15 -18.38 13.76 6.11
N LYS A 16 -18.34 14.92 5.45
CA LYS A 16 -19.52 15.74 5.21
C LYS A 16 -20.57 15.00 4.39
N VAL A 17 -20.18 14.40 3.27
CA VAL A 17 -21.10 13.63 2.41
C VAL A 17 -21.63 12.38 3.15
N ARG A 18 -20.80 11.68 3.92
CA ARG A 18 -21.24 10.55 4.76
C ARG A 18 -22.28 10.98 5.80
N THR A 19 -22.07 12.13 6.44
CA THR A 19 -23.02 12.68 7.41
C THR A 19 -24.36 12.98 6.73
N MET A 20 -24.34 13.60 5.54
CA MET A 20 -25.57 13.84 4.77
C MET A 20 -26.30 12.52 4.45
N LEU A 21 -25.58 11.48 4.01
CA LEU A 21 -26.16 10.17 3.71
C LEU A 21 -26.77 9.46 4.93
N ASN A 22 -26.28 9.75 6.14
CA ASN A 22 -26.85 9.23 7.38
C ASN A 22 -28.12 9.97 7.82
N VAL A 23 -28.26 11.25 7.46
CA VAL A 23 -29.43 12.09 7.79
C VAL A 23 -30.54 11.92 6.75
N LEU A 24 -30.18 11.74 5.48
CA LEU A 24 -31.14 11.62 4.39
C LEU A 24 -31.80 10.24 4.35
N PRO A 25 -33.15 10.17 4.23
CA PRO A 25 -33.86 8.92 4.01
C PRO A 25 -33.37 8.18 2.77
N ASP A 26 -33.53 6.84 2.75
CA ASP A 26 -33.06 6.02 1.62
C ASP A 26 -33.77 6.32 0.29
N HIS A 27 -34.98 6.89 0.35
CA HIS A 27 -35.79 7.23 -0.83
C HIS A 27 -35.60 8.67 -1.31
N ASP A 28 -34.64 9.41 -0.75
CA ASP A 28 -34.40 10.79 -1.13
C ASP A 28 -33.81 10.91 -2.56
N ALA A 29 -34.36 11.81 -3.36
CA ALA A 29 -33.97 12.01 -4.75
C ALA A 29 -32.53 12.55 -4.91
N SER A 30 -31.96 13.18 -3.89
CA SER A 30 -30.57 13.68 -3.86
C SER A 30 -29.56 12.62 -3.40
N ARG A 31 -30.02 11.50 -2.83
CA ARG A 31 -29.15 10.40 -2.40
C ARG A 31 -28.23 9.84 -3.50
N PRO A 32 -28.68 9.56 -4.75
CA PRO A 32 -27.79 9.09 -5.80
C PRO A 32 -26.71 10.11 -6.18
N ASP A 33 -27.02 11.40 -6.18
CA ASP A 33 -26.04 12.46 -6.47
C ASP A 33 -24.96 12.53 -5.37
N LEU A 34 -25.35 12.38 -4.10
CA LEU A 34 -24.41 12.32 -2.98
C LEU A 34 -23.52 11.08 -3.01
N LEU A 35 -24.08 9.91 -3.37
CA LEU A 35 -23.31 8.68 -3.53
C LEU A 35 -22.30 8.78 -4.68
N ASP A 36 -22.68 9.42 -5.78
CA ASP A 36 -21.78 9.68 -6.89
C ASP A 36 -20.63 10.60 -6.48
N ARG A 37 -20.94 11.71 -5.79
CA ARG A 37 -19.94 12.63 -5.25
C ARG A 37 -19.00 11.95 -4.25
N LEU A 38 -19.54 11.09 -3.37
CA LEU A 38 -18.72 10.29 -2.46
C LEU A 38 -17.76 9.39 -3.24
N SER A 39 -18.22 8.76 -4.33
CA SER A 39 -17.39 7.90 -5.15
C SER A 39 -16.26 8.64 -5.85
N ALA A 40 -16.51 9.84 -6.37
CA ALA A 40 -15.50 10.68 -7.00
C ALA A 40 -14.42 11.12 -5.99
N LEU A 41 -14.84 11.62 -4.82
CA LEU A 41 -13.90 12.05 -3.76
C LEU A 41 -13.01 10.90 -3.27
N LEU A 42 -13.56 9.69 -3.15
CA LEU A 42 -12.80 8.50 -2.76
C LEU A 42 -11.83 8.04 -3.86
N GLY A 43 -12.23 8.13 -5.13
CA GLY A 43 -11.34 7.85 -6.26
C GLY A 43 -10.16 8.83 -6.34
N GLU A 44 -10.43 10.13 -6.19
CA GLU A 44 -9.38 11.16 -6.14
C GLU A 44 -8.45 10.98 -4.94
N ARG A 45 -8.99 10.64 -3.76
CA ARG A 45 -8.18 10.34 -2.58
C ARG A 45 -7.36 9.07 -2.78
N PHE A 46 -7.90 8.06 -3.45
CA PHE A 46 -7.14 6.87 -3.83
C PHE A 46 -5.98 7.24 -4.76
N ALA A 47 -6.20 8.05 -5.79
CA ALA A 47 -5.12 8.49 -6.69
C ALA A 47 -4.01 9.25 -5.93
N ALA A 48 -4.37 10.00 -4.89
CA ALA A 48 -3.42 10.74 -4.06
C ALA A 48 -2.70 9.89 -3.00
N THR A 49 -3.35 8.84 -2.46
CA THR A 49 -2.85 8.10 -1.28
C THR A 49 -2.51 6.64 -1.54
N GLY A 50 -2.98 6.06 -2.65
CA GLY A 50 -2.92 4.64 -2.94
C GLY A 50 -3.78 3.75 -2.03
N SER A 51 -4.68 4.32 -1.24
CA SER A 51 -5.50 3.57 -0.26
C SER A 51 -6.50 2.63 -0.94
N ILE A 52 -6.25 1.33 -0.85
CA ILE A 52 -7.14 0.29 -1.41
C ILE A 52 -8.55 0.35 -0.80
N GLN A 53 -8.66 0.79 0.46
CA GLN A 53 -9.97 0.93 1.11
C GLN A 53 -10.82 2.00 0.44
N ASP A 54 -10.19 3.06 -0.07
CA ASP A 54 -10.89 4.18 -0.69
C ASP A 54 -11.48 3.77 -2.03
N ILE A 55 -10.69 3.09 -2.88
CA ILE A 55 -11.18 2.63 -4.18
C ILE A 55 -12.28 1.57 -4.04
N LYS A 56 -12.20 0.68 -3.03
CA LYS A 56 -13.28 -0.27 -2.73
C LYS A 56 -14.56 0.46 -2.29
N ALA A 57 -14.43 1.48 -1.44
CA ALA A 57 -15.56 2.29 -0.99
C ALA A 57 -16.15 3.12 -2.16
N ALA A 58 -15.32 3.63 -3.07
CA ALA A 58 -15.74 4.34 -4.27
C ALA A 58 -16.61 3.44 -5.17
N VAL A 59 -16.14 2.22 -5.47
CA VAL A 59 -16.90 1.22 -6.24
C VAL A 59 -18.24 0.92 -5.56
N SER A 60 -18.26 0.73 -4.24
CA SER A 60 -19.52 0.48 -3.52
C SER A 60 -20.49 1.65 -3.62
N ALA A 61 -20.01 2.89 -3.56
CA ALA A 61 -20.84 4.08 -3.63
C ALA A 61 -21.43 4.26 -5.05
N SER A 62 -20.61 4.13 -6.11
CA SER A 62 -21.11 4.22 -7.49
C SER A 62 -22.13 3.11 -7.81
N ARG A 63 -21.93 1.88 -7.30
CA ARG A 63 -22.92 0.80 -7.46
C ARG A 63 -24.26 1.12 -6.82
N LYS A 64 -24.26 1.71 -5.62
CA LYS A 64 -25.48 2.15 -4.95
C LYS A 64 -26.18 3.27 -5.72
N ALA A 65 -25.43 4.24 -6.25
CA ALA A 65 -26.00 5.33 -7.07
C ALA A 65 -26.71 4.80 -8.33
N VAL A 66 -26.09 3.85 -9.04
CA VAL A 66 -26.69 3.17 -10.21
C VAL A 66 -27.92 2.35 -9.82
N ALA A 67 -27.88 1.66 -8.69
CA ALA A 67 -28.99 0.84 -8.22
C ALA A 67 -30.23 1.66 -7.88
N ILE A 68 -30.08 2.84 -7.27
CA ILE A 68 -31.20 3.73 -6.89
C ILE A 68 -31.78 4.46 -8.11
N THR A 69 -30.96 4.70 -9.14
CA THR A 69 -31.35 5.53 -10.29
C THR A 69 -32.09 4.71 -11.35
N HIS A 70 -33.42 4.77 -11.31
CA HIS A 70 -34.30 4.07 -12.26
C HIS A 70 -34.94 4.98 -13.33
N GLY A 71 -35.10 6.28 -13.06
CA GLY A 71 -35.88 7.18 -13.92
C GLY A 71 -35.09 8.17 -14.79
N SER A 72 -33.75 8.22 -14.66
CA SER A 72 -32.92 9.19 -15.38
C SER A 72 -31.77 8.51 -16.11
N PRO A 73 -31.91 8.22 -17.42
CA PRO A 73 -30.87 7.51 -18.19
C PRO A 73 -29.57 8.33 -18.28
N ILE A 74 -29.67 9.67 -18.31
CA ILE A 74 -28.50 10.56 -18.35
C ILE A 74 -27.71 10.47 -17.05
N LYS A 75 -28.36 10.61 -15.89
CA LYS A 75 -27.70 10.47 -14.59
C LYS A 75 -27.12 9.07 -14.41
N ARG A 76 -27.88 8.04 -14.79
CA ARG A 76 -27.43 6.64 -14.74
C ARG A 76 -26.17 6.41 -15.57
N ALA A 77 -26.07 7.01 -16.75
CA ALA A 77 -24.87 6.93 -17.59
C ALA A 77 -23.65 7.58 -16.90
N SER A 78 -23.84 8.74 -16.28
CA SER A 78 -22.78 9.40 -15.50
C SER A 78 -22.25 8.51 -14.36
N TYR A 79 -23.16 7.91 -13.58
CA TYR A 79 -22.78 7.04 -12.46
C TYR A 79 -22.10 5.74 -12.93
N LEU A 80 -22.51 5.21 -14.09
CA LEU A 80 -21.85 4.06 -14.72
C LEU A 80 -20.45 4.40 -15.21
N ASN A 81 -20.23 5.61 -15.71
CA ASN A 81 -18.91 6.08 -16.10
C ASN A 81 -17.98 6.14 -14.89
N ASN A 82 -18.45 6.71 -13.78
CA ASN A 82 -17.69 6.77 -12.53
C ASN A 82 -17.42 5.37 -11.96
N LEU A 83 -18.39 4.46 -12.03
CA LEU A 83 -18.19 3.05 -11.67
C LEU A 83 -17.11 2.39 -12.55
N SER A 84 -17.10 2.66 -13.86
CA SER A 84 -16.13 2.08 -14.79
C SER A 84 -14.71 2.56 -14.51
N ASN A 85 -14.54 3.85 -14.22
CA ASN A 85 -13.25 4.41 -13.80
C ASN A 85 -12.76 3.75 -12.50
N ASN A 86 -13.62 3.71 -11.48
CA ASN A 86 -13.28 3.12 -10.19
C ASN A 86 -12.93 1.62 -10.29
N LEU A 87 -13.60 0.87 -11.17
CA LEU A 87 -13.30 -0.53 -11.43
C LEU A 87 -11.98 -0.71 -12.19
N SER A 88 -11.66 0.19 -13.10
CA SER A 88 -10.39 0.17 -13.84
C SER A 88 -9.22 0.41 -12.90
N ASP A 89 -9.34 1.40 -12.02
CA ASP A 89 -8.36 1.68 -10.97
C ASP A 89 -8.21 0.50 -10.00
N LEU A 90 -9.32 -0.09 -9.56
CA LEU A 90 -9.29 -1.27 -8.71
C LEU A 90 -8.62 -2.46 -9.41
N SER A 91 -8.89 -2.69 -10.70
CA SER A 91 -8.25 -3.75 -11.48
C SER A 91 -6.74 -3.54 -11.56
N SER A 92 -6.31 -2.30 -11.85
CA SER A 92 -4.88 -1.94 -11.90
C SER A 92 -4.17 -2.19 -10.56
N VAL A 93 -4.84 -1.87 -9.43
CA VAL A 93 -4.34 -2.18 -8.08
C VAL A 93 -4.22 -3.69 -7.89
N LEU A 94 -5.28 -4.45 -8.23
CA LEU A 94 -5.28 -5.90 -8.07
C LEU A 94 -4.23 -6.57 -8.96
N GLU A 95 -4.00 -6.07 -10.17
CA GLU A 95 -2.94 -6.52 -11.07
C GLU A 95 -1.56 -6.20 -10.51
N SER A 96 -1.36 -5.02 -9.94
CA SER A 96 -0.11 -4.64 -9.27
C SER A 96 0.18 -5.53 -8.05
N LEU A 97 -0.85 -5.91 -7.29
CA LEU A 97 -0.72 -6.85 -6.17
C LEU A 97 -0.47 -8.29 -6.65
N ARG A 98 -1.14 -8.71 -7.72
CA ARG A 98 -0.97 -10.04 -8.33
C ARG A 98 0.39 -10.18 -9.02
N SER A 99 0.92 -9.09 -9.56
CA SER A 99 2.26 -8.98 -10.12
C SER A 99 3.32 -8.59 -9.09
N GLY A 100 2.93 -8.49 -7.80
CA GLY A 100 3.82 -8.42 -6.66
C GLY A 100 4.96 -9.44 -6.81
N PRO A 101 6.15 -9.13 -6.29
CA PRO A 101 7.40 -9.71 -6.77
C PRO A 101 7.27 -11.22 -6.84
N LYS A 102 7.28 -11.75 -8.07
CA LYS A 102 7.49 -13.18 -8.30
C LYS A 102 8.65 -13.55 -7.40
N GLU A 103 8.42 -14.38 -6.40
CA GLU A 103 9.46 -14.86 -5.51
C GLU A 103 10.50 -15.61 -6.36
N THR A 104 11.46 -14.89 -6.89
CA THR A 104 12.77 -15.40 -7.28
C THR A 104 13.65 -15.37 -6.04
N CYS A 105 13.15 -15.92 -4.94
CA CYS A 105 13.89 -16.08 -3.68
C CYS A 105 15.13 -16.99 -3.85
N CYS A 106 15.24 -17.76 -4.95
CA CYS A 106 16.29 -18.77 -5.11
C CYS A 106 17.36 -18.50 -6.18
N GLN A 107 17.43 -17.36 -6.88
CA GLN A 107 18.45 -17.19 -7.94
C GLN A 107 19.09 -15.79 -7.95
N ARG A 108 19.98 -15.53 -6.99
CA ARG A 108 21.18 -14.74 -7.31
C ARG A 108 22.36 -15.26 -6.50
N LYS A 109 23.04 -16.26 -7.08
CA LYS A 109 24.38 -16.65 -6.66
C LYS A 109 25.24 -15.39 -6.56
N ARG A 110 25.71 -15.04 -5.36
CA ARG A 110 26.79 -14.06 -5.18
C ARG A 110 28.00 -14.63 -5.90
N LYS A 111 28.31 -14.10 -7.08
CA LYS A 111 29.65 -14.22 -7.65
C LYS A 111 30.54 -13.31 -6.79
N VAL A 112 31.16 -13.89 -5.77
CA VAL A 112 32.29 -13.26 -5.09
C VAL A 112 33.39 -13.08 -6.15
N PRO A 113 33.93 -11.87 -6.37
CA PRO A 113 35.10 -11.72 -7.21
C PRO A 113 36.29 -12.28 -6.44
N THR A 114 36.67 -13.52 -6.73
CA THR A 114 38.01 -14.02 -6.40
C THR A 114 38.95 -13.49 -7.49
N SER A 115 39.59 -12.36 -7.22
CA SER A 115 40.84 -12.01 -7.91
C SER A 115 41.98 -12.89 -7.36
N PRO A 116 42.91 -13.33 -8.22
CA PRO A 116 43.95 -14.29 -7.87
C PRO A 116 45.18 -13.56 -7.33
N SER A 117 45.67 -13.98 -6.17
CA SER A 117 47.04 -13.66 -5.75
C SER A 117 47.73 -14.93 -5.29
N SER A 118 48.72 -15.26 -6.08
CA SER A 118 49.74 -16.28 -6.00
C SER A 118 50.42 -16.44 -4.63
N ASP A 119 50.85 -17.67 -4.42
CA ASP A 119 52.15 -18.06 -3.86
C ASP A 119 52.41 -18.02 -2.35
N THR A 120 52.45 -19.25 -1.82
CA THR A 120 53.66 -19.87 -1.25
C THR A 120 53.98 -19.65 0.24
N ALA A 121 53.88 -20.78 0.95
CA ALA A 121 54.65 -21.24 2.10
C ALA A 121 54.56 -20.48 3.43
N LEU A 122 54.13 -21.19 4.48
CA LEU A 122 55.02 -21.75 5.51
C LEU A 122 54.18 -22.57 6.54
N PRO A 123 54.66 -23.75 6.99
CA PRO A 123 53.95 -24.56 7.97
C PRO A 123 54.09 -23.99 9.39
N ARG A 124 52.99 -24.04 10.15
CA ARG A 124 52.96 -23.71 11.59
C ARG A 124 53.80 -24.73 12.37
N ILE A 125 54.84 -24.22 13.00
CA ILE A 125 55.58 -24.83 14.10
C ILE A 125 54.66 -24.97 15.32
N ASP A 126 54.31 -26.21 15.67
CA ASP A 126 53.86 -26.54 17.03
C ASP A 126 55.09 -26.63 17.94
N SER A 127 55.02 -26.00 19.10
CA SER A 127 55.94 -26.22 20.20
C SER A 127 55.14 -26.28 21.50
N PRO A 128 55.12 -27.44 22.20
CA PRO A 128 54.62 -27.52 23.56
C PRO A 128 55.78 -27.27 24.54
N GLY A 129 55.57 -26.48 25.60
CA GLY A 129 56.59 -26.42 26.64
C GLY A 129 56.56 -25.21 27.57
N SER A 130 55.84 -25.38 28.67
CA SER A 130 56.32 -25.14 30.04
C SER A 130 56.42 -23.72 30.63
N SER A 131 56.08 -23.71 31.92
CA SER A 131 56.59 -22.84 32.98
C SER A 131 55.82 -21.55 33.29
N ILE A 132 54.81 -21.67 34.16
CA ILE A 132 54.62 -20.70 35.24
C ILE A 132 54.55 -21.48 36.55
N GLN A 133 55.57 -21.30 37.38
CA GLN A 133 55.67 -21.77 38.75
C GLN A 133 55.88 -20.56 39.65
N LEU A 134 55.38 -20.72 40.89
CA LEU A 134 55.73 -19.99 42.12
C LEU A 134 55.05 -18.64 42.38
N GLN A 135 53.84 -18.79 42.93
CA GLN A 135 53.30 -17.99 44.03
C GLN A 135 54.22 -18.08 45.28
N MET A 136 54.52 -16.96 45.94
CA MET A 136 55.04 -16.83 47.33
C MET A 136 55.09 -15.34 47.76
N PRO A 137 55.13 -14.98 49.06
CA PRO A 137 53.94 -14.49 49.81
C PRO A 137 54.21 -13.21 50.67
N MET A 138 53.36 -12.99 51.68
CA MET A 138 53.55 -12.24 52.95
C MET A 138 53.17 -10.75 52.92
N SER A 139 52.13 -10.27 53.61
CA SER A 139 51.90 -10.11 55.08
C SER A 139 51.78 -8.60 55.38
N PRO A 140 51.29 -8.14 56.56
CA PRO A 140 50.90 -8.85 57.79
C PRO A 140 49.39 -9.00 58.02
#